data_AF-A0A1D6KQE9-F1
#
_entry.id   AF-A0A1D6KQE9-F1
#
_cell.length_a   1.000
_cell.length_b   1.000
_cell.length_c   1.000
_cell.angle_alpha   90.00
_cell.angle_beta   90.00
_cell.angle_gamma   90.00
#
_symmetry.space_group_name_H-M   'P 1'
#
loop_
_entity.id
_entity.type
_entity.pdbx_description
1 polymer ?
#
loop_
_entity_poly.entity_id
_entity_poly.type
_entity_poly.pdbx_seq_one_letter_code
_entity_poly.pdbx_strand_id
1 'polypeptide(L)'
;MNADFGAPKELAGGLQQRRALYQPRLPPCLQVIPIWVGVVFSGRQSPGGHNVVWGLHDALKAYNPQSLLYGFVGGTEGLFANKTLEITDDVLASYKNQGGFDLLGRSIDQIRTTKQVNAAMTTCHSLNLDGLVIIGGVTSNSDAAQLAETLIQNNCKTKVVGVPVSLNGDLKNQFVETTVGFDTVCKVNSQLVSNVCLDAISAGKYYYFVRLMGRKASHVAFECALQSHPNMLILGEEVALSKLTLMEIISKICDGVQARAELGKYHGVLVIPEGLIESIPEMYALIQEINILHNSNVPVAEMSSQLSPWAAALFQFLPPFIRRELLLHQESDNSAQLSQVCDSECPTTTQSKLNVIIGVIVSYCFQIDTEQLLAHLVETEMIKRTKEGRYKGRKFSSVCHFFGYQARGSTPSNFDCDYAYALGRISLHMIAVGLTGYMATVANLKDPVDKWRCAAAPLTAMMSVKRHLRGPGAIPIGRPSIHPSPIDLKGKAYELLREKASSFLLDDFYRTPGGIQFEGPGSDAKPITLTIENQDYMGDIEILKEYLGKVRTMVKPGCSREILKAAISSMVSVTDVLTVMSHPLNAELPLYHFK
;
A
#
# COMPACT_ATOMS: atom_id res chain seq x y z
N MET A 1 -35.05 38.79 20.61
CA MET A 1 -36.52 38.93 20.55
C MET A 1 -37.10 37.79 21.37
N ASN A 2 -37.42 38.05 22.65
CA ASN A 2 -38.19 37.13 23.48
C ASN A 2 -39.61 37.68 23.54
N ALA A 3 -40.50 37.15 22.72
CA ALA A 3 -41.94 37.34 22.85
C ALA A 3 -42.65 36.14 22.20
N ASP A 4 -43.70 35.68 22.87
CA ASP A 4 -44.77 34.80 22.35
C ASP A 4 -44.54 33.28 22.35
N PHE A 5 -44.20 32.72 23.52
CA PHE A 5 -44.72 31.39 23.87
C PHE A 5 -45.96 31.57 24.74
N GLY A 6 -47.13 31.65 24.09
CA GLY A 6 -48.42 31.56 24.78
C GLY A 6 -48.57 30.22 25.49
N ALA A 7 -49.24 30.22 26.65
CA ALA A 7 -49.55 29.01 27.41
C ALA A 7 -50.24 27.95 26.54
N PRO A 8 -49.96 26.65 26.75
CA PRO A 8 -50.52 25.58 25.94
C PRO A 8 -52.05 25.58 26.07
N LYS A 9 -52.74 25.95 24.99
CA LYS A 9 -54.19 25.75 24.87
C LYS A 9 -54.45 24.26 24.78
N GLU A 10 -55.28 23.72 25.67
CA GLU A 10 -55.83 22.38 25.53
C GLU A 10 -56.52 22.28 24.15
N LEU A 11 -56.04 21.36 23.31
CA LEU A 11 -56.55 21.14 21.96
C LEU A 11 -58.03 20.71 22.05
N ALA A 12 -58.92 21.53 21.50
CA ALA A 12 -60.35 21.32 21.58
C ALA A 12 -60.79 20.17 20.65
N GLY A 13 -61.14 19.04 21.28
CA GLY A 13 -61.87 17.94 20.64
C GLY A 13 -61.01 16.75 20.22
N GLY A 14 -61.57 15.54 20.36
CA GLY A 14 -60.89 14.26 20.14
C GLY A 14 -60.37 14.00 18.72
N LEU A 15 -60.64 14.89 17.75
CA LEU A 15 -60.06 14.86 16.41
C LEU A 15 -58.69 15.56 16.36
N GLN A 16 -58.50 16.67 17.09
CA GLN A 16 -57.22 17.38 17.16
C GLN A 16 -56.20 16.60 17.98
N GLN A 17 -56.62 15.93 19.07
CA GLN A 17 -55.77 15.00 19.80
C GLN A 17 -55.33 13.80 18.92
N ARG A 18 -56.22 13.26 18.07
CA ARG A 18 -55.87 12.19 17.12
C ARG A 18 -54.90 12.65 16.02
N ARG A 19 -54.97 13.91 15.59
CA ARG A 19 -53.99 14.49 14.64
C ARG A 19 -52.63 14.73 15.28
N ALA A 20 -52.57 15.10 16.55
CA ALA A 20 -51.31 15.20 17.29
C ALA A 20 -50.60 13.84 17.46
N LEU A 21 -51.38 12.74 17.48
CA LEU A 21 -50.89 11.36 17.50
C LEU A 21 -50.61 10.77 16.11
N TYR A 22 -50.89 11.50 15.02
CA TYR A 22 -50.67 11.03 13.66
C TYR A 22 -49.17 11.08 13.33
N GLN A 23 -48.50 9.94 13.48
CA GLN A 23 -47.18 9.71 12.90
C GLN A 23 -47.36 9.11 11.50
N PRO A 24 -47.16 9.89 10.42
CA PRO A 24 -47.21 9.31 9.07
C PRO A 24 -46.09 8.29 8.94
N ARG A 25 -46.44 7.01 8.77
CA ARG A 25 -45.47 6.00 8.35
C ARG A 25 -45.12 6.28 6.89
N LEU A 26 -43.82 6.40 6.60
CA LEU A 26 -43.34 6.50 5.22
C LEU A 26 -43.91 5.32 4.40
N PRO A 27 -44.43 5.56 3.18
CA PRO A 27 -44.91 4.49 2.34
C PRO A 27 -43.80 3.47 2.06
N PRO A 28 -44.10 2.18 1.83
CA PRO A 28 -43.10 1.13 1.67
C PRO A 28 -42.07 1.41 0.56
N CYS A 29 -42.44 2.19 -0.46
CA CYS A 29 -41.55 2.63 -1.54
C CYS A 29 -40.53 3.72 -1.14
N LEU A 30 -40.73 4.39 0.00
CA LEU A 30 -39.82 5.36 0.61
C LEU A 30 -39.11 4.80 1.86
N GLN A 31 -39.46 3.58 2.27
CA GLN A 31 -38.74 2.90 3.35
C GLN A 31 -37.48 2.26 2.78
N VAL A 32 -36.36 2.88 3.11
CA VAL A 32 -35.04 2.34 2.84
C VAL A 32 -34.90 1.01 3.60
N ILE A 33 -34.71 -0.10 2.88
CA ILE A 33 -34.61 -1.45 3.48
C ILE A 33 -33.32 -1.51 4.33
N PRO A 34 -33.36 -2.09 5.54
CA PRO A 34 -32.14 -2.27 6.34
C PRO A 34 -31.14 -3.15 5.59
N ILE A 35 -29.85 -2.80 5.68
CA ILE A 35 -28.75 -3.49 5.00
C ILE A 35 -27.85 -4.12 6.06
N TRP A 36 -27.38 -5.34 5.82
CA TRP A 36 -26.38 -6.03 6.63
C TRP A 36 -25.04 -6.03 5.93
N VAL A 37 -24.05 -5.39 6.57
CA VAL A 37 -22.71 -5.26 6.00
C VAL A 37 -21.70 -5.97 6.88
N GLY A 38 -20.83 -6.76 6.28
CA GLY A 38 -19.65 -7.33 6.92
C GLY A 38 -18.42 -6.48 6.63
N VAL A 39 -17.49 -6.37 7.60
CA VAL A 39 -16.20 -5.70 7.43
C VAL A 39 -15.06 -6.56 7.95
N VAL A 40 -13.96 -6.61 7.20
CA VAL A 40 -12.79 -7.40 7.56
C VAL A 40 -11.50 -6.62 7.30
N PHE A 41 -10.61 -6.62 8.30
CA PHE A 41 -9.22 -6.22 8.10
C PHE A 41 -8.45 -7.37 7.47
N SER A 42 -7.88 -7.13 6.29
CA SER A 42 -7.10 -8.11 5.54
C SER A 42 -5.68 -7.60 5.38
N GLY A 43 -4.71 -8.39 5.84
CA GLY A 43 -3.30 -8.05 5.77
C GLY A 43 -2.79 -7.30 7.00
N ARG A 44 -1.74 -6.50 6.79
CA ARG A 44 -0.98 -5.88 7.89
C ARG A 44 -1.65 -4.60 8.39
N GLN A 45 -1.45 -4.32 9.68
CA GLN A 45 -1.98 -3.12 10.31
C GLN A 45 -1.43 -1.85 9.68
N SER A 46 -2.29 -0.85 9.55
CA SER A 46 -1.98 0.49 9.04
C SER A 46 -2.75 1.51 9.87
N PRO A 47 -2.17 2.67 10.22
CA PRO A 47 -2.92 3.74 10.86
C PRO A 47 -4.14 4.15 10.02
N GLY A 48 -5.26 4.43 10.68
CA GLY A 48 -6.51 4.89 10.02
C GLY A 48 -7.51 3.80 9.66
N GLY A 49 -7.18 2.51 9.81
CA GLY A 49 -8.15 1.43 9.51
C GLY A 49 -9.44 1.49 10.34
N HIS A 50 -9.35 1.84 11.62
CA HIS A 50 -10.53 2.02 12.48
C HIS A 50 -11.47 3.13 11.98
N ASN A 51 -10.92 4.20 11.39
CA ASN A 51 -11.71 5.30 10.84
C ASN A 51 -12.53 4.87 9.60
N VAL A 52 -12.06 3.88 8.84
CA VAL A 52 -12.87 3.27 7.77
C VAL A 52 -14.11 2.57 8.34
N VAL A 53 -13.93 1.78 9.41
CA VAL A 53 -15.04 1.11 10.10
C VAL A 53 -16.00 2.12 10.69
N TRP A 54 -15.48 3.20 11.28
CA TRP A 54 -16.29 4.29 11.82
C TRP A 54 -17.11 5.00 10.73
N GLY A 55 -16.49 5.39 9.61
CA GLY A 55 -17.19 6.00 8.49
C GLY A 55 -18.26 5.09 7.89
N LEU A 56 -17.97 3.79 7.80
CA LEU A 56 -18.93 2.79 7.35
C LEU A 56 -20.11 2.65 8.32
N HIS A 57 -19.86 2.56 9.63
CA HIS A 57 -20.91 2.47 10.65
C HIS A 57 -21.82 3.71 10.63
N ASP A 58 -21.22 4.90 10.59
CA ASP A 58 -21.97 6.16 10.63
C ASP A 58 -22.85 6.33 9.39
N ALA A 59 -22.30 6.05 8.20
CA ALA A 59 -23.10 6.04 6.97
C ALA A 59 -24.24 5.01 7.05
N LEU A 60 -23.99 3.84 7.65
CA LEU A 60 -24.96 2.74 7.72
C LEU A 60 -26.14 3.11 8.61
N LYS A 61 -25.87 3.71 9.78
CA LYS A 61 -26.90 4.21 10.69
C LYS A 61 -27.65 5.41 10.10
N ALA A 62 -26.97 6.29 9.37
CA ALA A 62 -27.61 7.40 8.65
C ALA A 62 -28.52 6.91 7.51
N TYR A 63 -28.19 5.80 6.86
CA TYR A 63 -28.98 5.19 5.79
C TYR A 63 -30.26 4.53 6.32
N ASN A 64 -30.12 3.65 7.32
CA ASN A 64 -31.25 3.13 8.08
C ASN A 64 -30.76 2.71 9.49
N PRO A 65 -31.36 3.24 10.59
CA PRO A 65 -30.96 2.91 11.96
C PRO A 65 -30.99 1.41 12.31
N GLN A 66 -31.84 0.62 11.64
CA GLN A 66 -31.99 -0.83 11.82
C GLN A 66 -30.93 -1.67 11.11
N SER A 67 -30.08 -1.05 10.30
CA SER A 67 -28.97 -1.72 9.62
C SER A 67 -27.89 -2.15 10.62
N LEU A 68 -27.22 -3.28 10.35
CA LEU A 68 -26.18 -3.84 11.22
C LEU A 68 -24.85 -3.97 10.50
N LEU A 69 -23.77 -3.68 11.23
CA LEU A 69 -22.40 -3.85 10.79
C LEU A 69 -21.74 -4.97 11.59
N TYR A 70 -21.29 -6.02 10.90
CA TYR A 70 -20.56 -7.13 11.50
C TYR A 70 -19.08 -7.02 11.19
N GLY A 71 -18.24 -6.95 12.22
CA GLY A 71 -16.79 -7.06 12.08
C GLY A 71 -16.34 -8.51 12.23
N PHE A 72 -15.50 -9.00 11.33
CA PHE A 72 -14.93 -10.35 11.42
C PHE A 72 -13.66 -10.36 12.29
N VAL A 73 -13.69 -11.12 13.39
CA VAL A 73 -12.62 -11.15 14.40
C VAL A 73 -11.52 -12.14 13.99
N GLY A 74 -10.26 -11.70 14.00
CA GLY A 74 -9.11 -12.44 13.48
C GLY A 74 -8.88 -12.23 11.98
N GLY A 75 -9.39 -11.14 11.41
CA GLY A 75 -9.32 -10.87 9.98
C GLY A 75 -10.01 -11.94 9.12
N THR A 76 -9.38 -12.37 8.03
CA THR A 76 -9.96 -13.36 7.09
C THR A 76 -10.22 -14.73 7.71
N GLU A 77 -9.47 -15.15 8.74
CA GLU A 77 -9.78 -16.39 9.47
C GLU A 77 -11.16 -16.31 10.16
N GLY A 78 -11.48 -15.15 10.72
CA GLY A 78 -12.79 -14.86 11.29
C GLY A 78 -13.91 -14.95 10.28
N LEU A 79 -13.65 -14.49 9.05
CA LEU A 79 -14.58 -14.62 7.93
C LEU A 79 -14.82 -16.09 7.56
N PHE A 80 -13.77 -16.91 7.53
CA PHE A 80 -13.92 -18.35 7.21
C PHE A 80 -14.59 -19.14 8.33
N ALA A 81 -14.34 -18.76 9.59
CA ALA A 81 -14.88 -19.43 10.77
C ALA A 81 -16.22 -18.85 11.27
N ASN A 82 -16.77 -17.84 10.59
CA ASN A 82 -17.96 -17.10 11.00
C ASN A 82 -17.86 -16.53 12.44
N LYS A 83 -16.69 -16.00 12.80
CA LYS A 83 -16.46 -15.32 14.09
C LYS A 83 -16.70 -13.82 13.91
N THR A 84 -17.83 -13.33 14.40
CA THR A 84 -18.26 -11.95 14.22
C THR A 84 -18.42 -11.20 15.54
N LEU A 85 -18.27 -9.88 15.45
CA LEU A 85 -18.59 -8.90 16.47
C LEU A 85 -19.54 -7.87 15.84
N GLU A 86 -20.69 -7.61 16.47
CA GLU A 86 -21.54 -6.49 16.06
C GLU A 86 -20.87 -5.17 16.43
N ILE A 87 -20.73 -4.28 15.46
CA ILE A 87 -20.11 -2.96 15.65
C ILE A 87 -21.19 -1.97 16.05
N THR A 88 -21.15 -1.55 17.32
CA THR A 88 -22.03 -0.53 17.90
C THR A 88 -21.25 0.75 18.23
N ASP A 89 -21.96 1.83 18.54
CA ASP A 89 -21.33 3.10 18.97
C ASP A 89 -20.46 2.93 20.22
N ASP A 90 -20.87 2.08 21.15
CA ASP A 90 -20.12 1.77 22.38
C ASP A 90 -18.81 1.05 22.06
N VAL A 91 -18.84 0.09 21.13
CA VAL A 91 -17.63 -0.60 20.66
C VAL A 91 -16.70 0.41 19.99
N LEU A 92 -17.22 1.30 19.14
CA LEU A 92 -16.40 2.26 18.38
C LEU A 92 -15.86 3.42 19.23
N ALA A 93 -16.50 3.77 20.36
CA ALA A 93 -16.13 4.94 21.16
C ALA A 93 -14.64 4.98 21.53
N SER A 94 -14.05 3.82 21.82
CA SER A 94 -12.63 3.71 22.20
C SER A 94 -11.66 3.64 21.02
N TYR A 95 -12.14 3.42 19.78
CA TYR A 95 -11.29 3.21 18.60
C TYR A 95 -11.33 4.36 17.59
N LYS A 96 -12.22 5.34 17.77
CA LYS A 96 -12.26 6.54 16.92
C LYS A 96 -10.91 7.25 16.96
N ASN A 97 -10.33 7.46 15.78
CA ASN A 97 -9.03 8.12 15.58
C ASN A 97 -7.86 7.41 16.26
N GLN A 98 -8.00 6.12 16.61
CA GLN A 98 -6.89 5.32 17.15
C GLN A 98 -6.16 4.57 16.04
N GLY A 99 -4.85 4.39 16.23
CA GLY A 99 -4.03 3.52 15.40
C GLY A 99 -4.31 2.03 15.63
N GLY A 100 -3.59 1.16 14.92
CA GLY A 100 -3.74 -0.29 15.07
C GLY A 100 -4.96 -0.87 14.36
N PHE A 101 -5.07 -2.20 14.39
CA PHE A 101 -6.19 -3.03 13.90
C PHE A 101 -6.73 -3.93 15.04
N ASP A 102 -6.50 -3.57 16.29
CA ASP A 102 -6.84 -4.37 17.46
C ASP A 102 -8.35 -4.54 17.68
N LEU A 103 -9.19 -3.66 17.12
CA LEU A 103 -10.65 -3.79 17.15
C LEU A 103 -11.15 -5.16 16.64
N LEU A 104 -10.62 -5.61 15.50
CA LEU A 104 -11.01 -6.88 14.87
C LEU A 104 -9.87 -7.88 14.78
N GLY A 105 -8.64 -7.46 15.07
CA GLY A 105 -7.45 -8.22 14.75
C GLY A 105 -7.12 -8.20 13.26
N ARG A 106 -5.92 -8.67 12.94
CA ARG A 106 -5.39 -8.75 11.56
C ARG A 106 -5.38 -10.18 11.07
N SER A 107 -5.30 -10.38 9.75
CA SER A 107 -4.99 -11.68 9.17
C SER A 107 -3.69 -11.68 8.36
N ILE A 108 -3.05 -12.84 8.35
CA ILE A 108 -1.90 -13.15 7.48
C ILE A 108 -2.40 -13.81 6.18
N ASP A 109 -3.54 -14.50 6.26
CA ASP A 109 -4.10 -15.31 5.19
C ASP A 109 -4.58 -14.50 3.97
N GLN A 110 -4.36 -15.10 2.80
CA GLN A 110 -4.89 -14.65 1.52
C GLN A 110 -6.06 -15.55 1.11
N ILE A 111 -7.11 -14.98 0.53
CA ILE A 111 -8.32 -15.70 0.11
C ILE A 111 -8.05 -16.34 -1.26
N ARG A 112 -7.24 -17.39 -1.29
CA ARG A 112 -6.73 -17.97 -2.56
C ARG A 112 -7.31 -19.30 -2.93
N THR A 113 -7.52 -20.17 -1.94
CA THR A 113 -7.96 -21.55 -2.17
C THR A 113 -9.47 -21.61 -2.37
N THR A 114 -9.93 -22.55 -3.19
CA THR A 114 -11.38 -22.79 -3.38
C THR A 114 -12.07 -23.07 -2.04
N LYS A 115 -11.40 -23.73 -1.10
CA LYS A 115 -11.91 -23.98 0.25
C LYS A 115 -12.16 -22.68 1.01
N GLN A 116 -11.21 -21.74 1.00
CA GLN A 116 -11.36 -20.43 1.66
C GLN A 116 -12.46 -19.58 1.02
N VAL A 117 -12.52 -19.56 -0.31
CA VAL A 117 -13.57 -18.81 -1.05
C VAL A 117 -14.96 -19.37 -0.74
N ASN A 118 -15.11 -20.69 -0.73
CA ASN A 118 -16.38 -21.35 -0.39
C ASN A 118 -16.78 -21.12 1.08
N ALA A 119 -15.81 -21.12 2.00
CA ALA A 119 -16.05 -20.80 3.40
C ALA A 119 -16.54 -19.36 3.57
N ALA A 120 -15.87 -18.38 2.94
CA ALA A 120 -16.30 -16.99 2.94
C ALA A 120 -17.72 -16.81 2.37
N MET A 121 -18.04 -17.51 1.27
CA MET A 121 -19.38 -17.50 0.67
C MET A 121 -20.44 -18.10 1.62
N THR A 122 -20.13 -19.20 2.29
CA THR A 122 -21.04 -19.83 3.27
C THR A 122 -21.33 -18.89 4.44
N THR A 123 -20.32 -18.18 4.93
CA THR A 123 -20.48 -17.15 5.96
C THR A 123 -21.34 -15.98 5.48
N CYS A 124 -21.13 -15.50 4.25
CA CYS A 124 -21.95 -14.43 3.70
C CYS A 124 -23.43 -14.83 3.59
N HIS A 125 -23.71 -16.09 3.23
CA HIS A 125 -25.07 -16.62 3.21
C HIS A 125 -25.66 -16.83 4.60
N SER A 126 -24.90 -17.36 5.57
CA SER A 126 -25.40 -17.63 6.92
C SER A 126 -25.80 -16.35 7.66
N LEU A 127 -25.07 -15.27 7.46
CA LEU A 127 -25.34 -13.94 8.02
C LEU A 127 -26.27 -13.10 7.14
N ASN A 128 -26.69 -13.61 5.98
CA ASN A 128 -27.52 -12.91 5.00
C ASN A 128 -26.98 -11.52 4.63
N LEU A 129 -25.68 -11.41 4.39
CA LEU A 129 -25.02 -10.13 4.11
C LEU A 129 -25.46 -9.55 2.76
N ASP A 130 -25.71 -8.25 2.75
CA ASP A 130 -25.89 -7.46 1.54
C ASP A 130 -24.55 -7.00 0.96
N GLY A 131 -23.57 -6.77 1.83
CA GLY A 131 -22.25 -6.29 1.44
C GLY A 131 -21.12 -6.81 2.33
N LEU A 132 -19.92 -6.91 1.76
CA LEU A 132 -18.67 -7.26 2.41
C LEU A 132 -17.60 -6.23 2.03
N VAL A 133 -17.10 -5.51 3.02
CA VAL A 133 -16.03 -4.52 2.88
C VAL A 133 -14.70 -5.14 3.29
N ILE A 134 -13.77 -5.24 2.35
CA ILE A 134 -12.42 -5.76 2.56
C ILE A 134 -11.44 -4.59 2.64
N ILE A 135 -10.87 -4.38 3.81
CA ILE A 135 -9.93 -3.29 4.09
C ILE A 135 -8.51 -3.86 4.01
N GLY A 136 -7.69 -3.37 3.07
CA GLY A 136 -6.31 -3.81 2.96
C GLY A 136 -5.56 -3.26 1.76
N GLY A 137 -4.37 -3.81 1.52
CA GLY A 137 -3.45 -3.35 0.48
C GLY A 137 -3.65 -4.06 -0.87
N VAL A 138 -2.59 -4.08 -1.67
CA VAL A 138 -2.57 -4.67 -3.03
C VAL A 138 -3.08 -6.12 -3.08
N THR A 139 -2.60 -6.97 -2.17
CA THR A 139 -2.96 -8.40 -2.14
C THR A 139 -4.42 -8.59 -1.74
N SER A 140 -4.88 -7.89 -0.71
CA SER A 140 -6.25 -7.97 -0.19
C SER A 140 -7.28 -7.51 -1.22
N ASN A 141 -6.96 -6.46 -1.97
CA ASN A 141 -7.85 -5.98 -3.04
C ASN A 141 -7.83 -6.89 -4.28
N SER A 142 -6.74 -7.63 -4.52
CA SER A 142 -6.71 -8.69 -5.53
C SER A 142 -7.63 -9.86 -5.14
N ASP A 143 -7.60 -10.23 -3.86
CA ASP A 143 -8.48 -11.26 -3.30
C ASP A 143 -9.95 -10.80 -3.33
N ALA A 144 -10.21 -9.53 -3.02
CA ALA A 144 -11.55 -8.94 -3.09
C ALA A 144 -12.14 -9.02 -4.51
N ALA A 145 -11.34 -8.75 -5.55
CA ALA A 145 -11.78 -8.85 -6.94
C ALA A 145 -12.19 -10.28 -7.32
N GLN A 146 -11.40 -11.26 -6.88
CA GLN A 146 -11.65 -12.67 -7.17
C GLN A 146 -12.84 -13.23 -6.38
N LEU A 147 -13.00 -12.78 -5.13
CA LEU A 147 -14.17 -13.12 -4.31
C LEU A 147 -15.43 -12.52 -4.93
N ALA A 148 -15.40 -11.26 -5.35
CA ALA A 148 -16.53 -10.60 -6.02
C ALA A 148 -17.01 -11.38 -7.24
N GLU A 149 -16.08 -11.77 -8.12
CA GLU A 149 -16.38 -12.56 -9.31
C GLU A 149 -16.99 -13.92 -8.94
N THR A 150 -16.42 -14.61 -7.96
CA THR A 150 -16.93 -15.93 -7.55
C THR A 150 -18.31 -15.84 -6.93
N LEU A 151 -18.59 -14.80 -6.13
CA LEU A 151 -19.92 -14.57 -5.55
C LEU A 151 -20.96 -14.28 -6.63
N ILE A 152 -20.62 -13.51 -7.67
CA ILE A 152 -21.50 -13.28 -8.82
C ILE A 152 -21.81 -14.60 -9.54
N GLN A 153 -20.79 -15.40 -9.85
CA GLN A 153 -20.94 -16.68 -10.56
C GLN A 153 -21.84 -17.68 -9.80
N ASN A 154 -21.85 -17.61 -8.48
CA ASN A 154 -22.67 -18.46 -7.61
C ASN A 154 -24.01 -17.82 -7.23
N ASN A 155 -24.42 -16.72 -7.87
CA ASN A 155 -25.65 -15.98 -7.59
C ASN A 155 -25.81 -15.56 -6.11
N CYS A 156 -24.70 -15.25 -5.44
CA CYS A 156 -24.72 -14.70 -4.09
C CYS A 156 -25.16 -13.22 -4.13
N LYS A 157 -26.05 -12.83 -3.22
CA LYS A 157 -26.55 -11.45 -3.10
C LYS A 157 -25.45 -10.46 -2.70
N THR A 158 -24.53 -10.91 -1.86
CA THR A 158 -23.49 -10.11 -1.20
C THR A 158 -22.60 -9.37 -2.21
N LYS A 159 -22.47 -8.05 -2.04
CA LYS A 159 -21.59 -7.19 -2.83
C LYS A 159 -20.24 -7.04 -2.17
N VAL A 160 -19.15 -7.13 -2.92
CA VAL A 160 -17.78 -7.00 -2.37
C VAL A 160 -17.21 -5.65 -2.76
N VAL A 161 -16.73 -4.91 -1.75
CA VAL A 161 -16.07 -3.60 -1.92
C VAL A 161 -14.68 -3.65 -1.30
N GLY A 162 -13.68 -3.17 -2.05
CA GLY A 162 -12.30 -3.01 -1.57
C GLY A 162 -12.03 -1.60 -1.04
N VAL A 163 -11.22 -1.48 -0.01
CA VAL A 163 -10.75 -0.19 0.53
C VAL A 163 -9.21 -0.15 0.55
N PRO A 164 -8.56 0.87 -0.06
CA PRO A 164 -7.11 0.92 -0.20
C PRO A 164 -6.41 1.39 1.09
N VAL A 165 -6.14 0.45 1.99
CA VAL A 165 -5.44 0.70 3.27
C VAL A 165 -4.11 -0.04 3.30
N SER A 166 -3.00 0.70 3.29
CA SER A 166 -1.65 0.14 3.26
C SER A 166 -0.65 1.19 3.74
N LEU A 167 0.35 0.75 4.52
CA LEU A 167 1.46 1.61 4.94
C LEU A 167 2.47 1.88 3.82
N ASN A 168 2.49 1.05 2.76
CA ASN A 168 3.54 1.09 1.75
C ASN A 168 3.35 2.19 0.71
N GLY A 169 2.14 2.75 0.55
CA GLY A 169 1.85 3.68 -0.56
C GLY A 169 1.91 3.03 -1.95
N ASP A 170 1.93 1.70 -2.03
CA ASP A 170 2.22 0.93 -3.25
C ASP A 170 0.97 0.59 -4.08
N LEU A 171 -0.23 0.78 -3.54
CA LEU A 171 -1.49 0.69 -4.29
C LEU A 171 -1.82 2.07 -4.88
N LYS A 172 -0.99 2.53 -5.81
CA LYS A 172 -1.10 3.83 -6.47
C LYS A 172 -1.31 3.66 -7.97
N ASN A 173 -2.30 4.34 -8.53
CA ASN A 173 -2.63 4.34 -9.95
C ASN A 173 -3.51 5.55 -10.28
N GLN A 174 -3.96 5.65 -11.54
CA GLN A 174 -4.80 6.76 -12.01
C GLN A 174 -6.12 6.97 -11.23
N PHE A 175 -6.60 5.98 -10.48
CA PHE A 175 -7.81 6.08 -9.65
C PHE A 175 -7.52 6.26 -8.16
N VAL A 176 -6.29 5.93 -7.72
CA VAL A 176 -5.88 5.92 -6.31
C VAL A 176 -4.59 6.72 -6.20
N GLU A 177 -4.71 7.97 -5.74
CA GLU A 177 -3.58 8.89 -5.57
C GLU A 177 -2.64 8.43 -4.44
N THR A 178 -3.20 7.89 -3.35
CA THR A 178 -2.45 7.32 -2.22
C THR A 178 -3.30 6.35 -1.39
N THR A 179 -2.67 5.64 -0.45
CA THR A 179 -3.32 4.69 0.48
C THR A 179 -3.42 5.24 1.89
N VAL A 180 -4.47 4.85 2.61
CA VAL A 180 -4.64 5.21 4.03
C VAL A 180 -3.52 4.61 4.88
N GLY A 181 -2.89 5.47 5.68
CA GLY A 181 -1.82 5.17 6.62
C GLY A 181 -0.43 5.50 6.09
N PHE A 182 -0.29 5.76 4.77
CA PHE A 182 0.99 6.14 4.18
C PHE A 182 1.49 7.49 4.73
N ASP A 183 0.61 8.48 4.87
CA ASP A 183 0.98 9.80 5.40
C ASP A 183 1.48 9.70 6.85
N THR A 184 0.69 9.05 7.71
CA THR A 184 1.04 8.86 9.12
C THR A 184 2.39 8.14 9.27
N VAL A 185 2.58 7.04 8.53
CA VAL A 185 3.81 6.24 8.62
C VAL A 185 5.02 7.04 8.13
N CYS A 186 4.88 7.80 7.05
CA CYS A 186 5.96 8.65 6.56
C CYS A 186 6.30 9.77 7.54
N LYS A 187 5.33 10.42 8.18
CA LYS A 187 5.59 11.45 9.20
C LYS A 187 6.36 10.90 10.40
N VAL A 188 5.92 9.77 10.95
CA VAL A 188 6.60 9.13 12.10
C VAL A 188 8.01 8.69 11.72
N ASN A 189 8.18 7.99 10.60
CA ASN A 189 9.50 7.54 10.17
C ASN A 189 10.43 8.72 9.84
N SER A 190 9.92 9.79 9.21
CA SER A 190 10.71 10.99 8.91
C SER A 190 11.17 11.69 10.18
N GLN A 191 10.33 11.77 11.20
CA GLN A 191 10.71 12.28 12.52
C GLN A 191 11.87 11.46 13.10
N LEU A 192 11.76 10.12 13.12
CA LEU A 192 12.80 9.23 13.63
C LEU A 192 14.11 9.35 12.85
N VAL A 193 14.04 9.32 11.51
CA VAL A 193 15.20 9.50 10.63
C VAL A 193 15.86 10.85 10.87
N SER A 194 15.08 11.91 11.03
CA SER A 194 15.64 13.26 11.26
C SER A 194 16.33 13.41 12.62
N ASN A 195 15.83 12.73 13.66
CA ASN A 195 16.50 12.68 14.96
C ASN A 195 17.86 11.97 14.83
N VAL A 196 17.92 10.88 14.06
CA VAL A 196 19.17 10.18 13.74
C VAL A 196 20.12 11.08 12.95
N CYS A 197 19.61 11.87 12.01
CA CYS A 197 20.41 12.84 11.27
C CYS A 197 21.05 13.89 12.19
N LEU A 198 20.29 14.45 13.14
CA LEU A 198 20.82 15.40 14.12
C LEU A 198 21.84 14.76 15.08
N ASP A 199 21.60 13.52 15.50
CA ASP A 199 22.55 12.76 16.31
C ASP A 199 23.85 12.52 15.54
N ALA A 200 23.78 12.23 14.24
CA ALA A 200 24.94 12.05 13.38
C ALA A 200 25.84 13.29 13.32
N ILE A 201 25.27 14.49 13.18
CA ILE A 201 26.04 15.75 13.26
C ILE A 201 26.65 15.92 14.65
N SER A 202 25.86 15.69 15.70
CA SER A 202 26.26 15.93 17.09
C SER A 202 27.41 15.00 17.51
N ALA A 203 27.38 13.73 17.09
CA ALA A 203 28.41 12.75 17.39
C ALA A 203 29.65 12.89 16.49
N GLY A 204 29.47 13.28 15.22
CA GLY A 204 30.56 13.53 14.26
C GLY A 204 31.44 12.32 13.93
N LYS A 205 30.96 11.09 14.16
CA LYS A 205 31.77 9.85 14.07
C LYS A 205 31.05 8.59 13.55
N TYR A 206 29.72 8.63 13.39
CA TYR A 206 28.94 7.44 13.03
C TYR A 206 28.26 7.60 11.68
N TYR A 207 28.24 6.51 10.92
CA TYR A 207 27.37 6.34 9.76
C TYR A 207 26.17 5.49 10.13
N TYR A 208 24.97 6.06 10.05
CA TYR A 208 23.73 5.38 10.41
C TYR A 208 23.11 4.73 9.17
N PHE A 209 22.83 3.44 9.26
CA PHE A 209 22.15 2.64 8.25
C PHE A 209 20.72 2.43 8.73
N VAL A 210 19.78 3.17 8.15
CA VAL A 210 18.38 3.17 8.57
C VAL A 210 17.54 2.42 7.55
N ARG A 211 17.13 1.19 7.89
CA ARG A 211 16.15 0.44 7.12
C ARG A 211 14.74 0.93 7.43
N LEU A 212 13.95 1.13 6.38
CA LEU A 212 12.54 1.50 6.47
C LEU A 212 11.66 0.41 5.88
N MET A 213 10.55 0.11 6.56
CA MET A 213 9.51 -0.77 6.03
C MET A 213 8.97 -0.25 4.70
N GLY A 214 8.83 -1.16 3.73
CA GLY A 214 8.34 -0.80 2.39
C GLY A 214 7.99 -1.99 1.50
N ARG A 215 8.14 -3.23 1.99
CA ARG A 215 7.95 -4.45 1.20
C ARG A 215 8.71 -4.37 -0.13
N LYS A 216 8.04 -4.16 -1.27
CA LYS A 216 8.66 -4.21 -2.60
C LYS A 216 9.02 -2.85 -3.19
N ALA A 217 8.24 -1.81 -2.89
CA ALA A 217 8.40 -0.49 -3.48
C ALA A 217 9.07 0.46 -2.47
N SER A 218 9.83 1.44 -2.96
CA SER A 218 10.62 2.31 -2.07
C SER A 218 9.87 3.58 -1.62
N HIS A 219 8.54 3.67 -1.78
CA HIS A 219 7.76 4.91 -1.55
C HIS A 219 7.96 5.51 -0.15
N VAL A 220 7.95 4.69 0.90
CA VAL A 220 8.16 5.16 2.28
C VAL A 220 9.55 5.75 2.45
N ALA A 221 10.58 5.07 1.94
CA ALA A 221 11.96 5.55 2.01
C ALA A 221 12.16 6.83 1.20
N PHE A 222 11.50 6.93 0.05
CA PHE A 222 11.52 8.08 -0.82
C PHE A 222 10.88 9.32 -0.20
N GLU A 223 9.68 9.18 0.37
CA GLU A 223 9.00 10.27 1.08
C GLU A 223 9.80 10.69 2.33
N CYS A 224 10.34 9.74 3.10
CA CYS A 224 11.18 10.06 4.26
C CYS A 224 12.44 10.83 3.87
N ALA A 225 13.06 10.50 2.73
CA ALA A 225 14.22 11.22 2.23
C ALA A 225 13.89 12.67 1.81
N LEU A 226 12.74 12.89 1.16
CA LEU A 226 12.26 14.22 0.81
C LEU A 226 11.97 15.08 2.05
N GLN A 227 11.52 14.47 3.15
CA GLN A 227 11.20 15.20 4.39
C GLN A 227 12.42 15.47 5.28
N SER A 228 13.37 14.54 5.37
CA SER A 228 14.49 14.57 6.33
C SER A 228 15.86 14.91 5.71
N HIS A 229 16.01 14.77 4.39
CA HIS A 229 17.24 15.01 3.63
C HIS A 229 18.47 14.20 4.11
N PRO A 230 18.40 12.86 4.21
CA PRO A 230 19.56 12.04 4.56
C PRO A 230 20.67 12.19 3.49
N ASN A 231 21.92 11.87 3.85
CA ASN A 231 23.02 12.04 2.89
C ASN A 231 22.96 11.06 1.73
N MET A 232 22.42 9.86 1.97
CA MET A 232 22.29 8.83 0.96
C MET A 232 20.92 8.17 1.05
N LEU A 233 20.34 7.89 -0.11
CA LEU A 233 19.14 7.08 -0.28
C LEU A 233 19.43 6.06 -1.38
N ILE A 234 19.09 4.80 -1.14
CA ILE A 234 19.09 3.77 -2.17
C ILE A 234 17.65 3.49 -2.56
N LEU A 235 17.32 3.56 -3.84
CA LEU A 235 16.02 3.17 -4.36
C LEU A 235 16.11 1.80 -5.04
N GLY A 236 15.26 0.87 -4.64
CA GLY A 236 15.19 -0.45 -5.28
C GLY A 236 14.89 -0.34 -6.77
N GLU A 237 14.05 0.62 -7.16
CA GLU A 237 13.69 0.89 -8.55
C GLU A 237 14.90 1.31 -9.40
N GLU A 238 15.80 2.15 -8.87
CA GLU A 238 17.02 2.57 -9.58
C GLU A 238 18.01 1.40 -9.72
N VAL A 239 18.14 0.60 -8.66
CA VAL A 239 18.98 -0.60 -8.62
C VAL A 239 18.50 -1.62 -9.65
N ALA A 240 17.19 -1.87 -9.72
CA ALA A 240 16.60 -2.80 -10.67
C ALA A 240 16.71 -2.30 -12.12
N LEU A 241 16.47 -0.99 -12.36
CA LEU A 241 16.57 -0.38 -13.69
C LEU A 241 18.02 -0.43 -14.21
N SER A 242 18.99 -0.11 -13.37
CA SER A 242 20.41 -0.06 -13.73
C SER A 242 21.12 -1.41 -13.59
N LYS A 243 20.42 -2.44 -13.09
CA LYS A 243 20.93 -3.79 -12.82
C LYS A 243 22.19 -3.80 -11.94
N LEU A 244 22.21 -2.97 -10.90
CA LEU A 244 23.37 -2.86 -10.02
C LEU A 244 23.58 -4.16 -9.23
N THR A 245 24.83 -4.57 -9.13
CA THR A 245 25.29 -5.66 -8.26
C THR A 245 25.43 -5.18 -6.82
N LEU A 246 25.46 -6.11 -5.86
CA LEU A 246 25.69 -5.82 -4.45
C LEU A 246 27.01 -5.07 -4.25
N MET A 247 28.07 -5.49 -4.95
CA MET A 247 29.39 -4.86 -4.89
C MET A 247 29.41 -3.43 -5.44
N GLU A 248 28.67 -3.14 -6.52
CA GLU A 248 28.54 -1.78 -7.03
C GLU A 248 27.80 -0.86 -6.06
N ILE A 249 26.76 -1.36 -5.40
CA ILE A 249 26.05 -0.62 -4.34
C ILE A 249 27.00 -0.30 -3.19
N ILE A 250 27.78 -1.29 -2.73
CA ILE A 250 28.79 -1.10 -1.67
C ILE A 250 29.82 -0.07 -2.08
N SER A 251 30.33 -0.15 -3.33
CA SER A 251 31.31 0.82 -3.84
C SER A 251 30.73 2.23 -3.82
N LYS A 252 29.49 2.43 -4.32
CA LYS A 252 28.82 3.74 -4.31
C LYS A 252 28.71 4.32 -2.90
N ILE A 253 28.35 3.50 -1.91
CA ILE A 253 28.28 3.94 -0.50
C ILE A 253 29.69 4.35 -0.02
N CYS A 254 30.71 3.51 -0.27
CA CYS A 254 32.08 3.79 0.13
C CYS A 254 32.64 5.06 -0.54
N ASP A 255 32.31 5.30 -1.80
CA ASP A 255 32.71 6.49 -2.55
C ASP A 255 32.08 7.76 -1.93
N GLY A 256 30.81 7.68 -1.53
CA GLY A 256 30.15 8.76 -0.79
C GLY A 256 30.77 9.01 0.59
N VAL A 257 31.10 7.95 1.34
CA VAL A 257 31.81 8.06 2.63
C VAL A 257 33.18 8.71 2.44
N GLN A 258 33.90 8.33 1.40
CA GLN A 258 35.21 8.89 1.08
C GLN A 258 35.12 10.37 0.69
N ALA A 259 34.18 10.74 -0.18
CA ALA A 259 33.97 12.13 -0.59
C ALA A 259 33.65 13.04 0.61
N ARG A 260 32.85 12.54 1.57
CA ARG A 260 32.59 13.26 2.83
C ARG A 260 33.83 13.36 3.72
N ALA A 261 34.63 12.30 3.80
CA ALA A 261 35.86 12.29 4.57
C ALA A 261 36.92 13.28 4.03
N GLU A 262 36.95 13.50 2.71
CA GLU A 262 37.79 14.52 2.06
C GLU A 262 37.39 15.95 2.48
N LEU A 263 36.12 16.16 2.85
CA LEU A 263 35.62 17.40 3.44
C LEU A 263 35.75 17.45 4.98
N GLY A 264 36.43 16.47 5.58
CA GLY A 264 36.58 16.36 7.03
C GLY A 264 35.32 15.89 7.78
N LYS A 265 34.32 15.36 7.06
CA LYS A 265 33.07 14.83 7.64
C LYS A 265 33.14 13.31 7.76
N TYR A 266 32.99 12.80 8.98
CA TYR A 266 33.10 11.37 9.29
C TYR A 266 31.80 10.76 9.83
N HIS A 267 30.69 11.43 9.53
CA HIS A 267 29.34 11.02 9.89
C HIS A 267 28.42 11.06 8.67
N GLY A 268 27.31 10.35 8.74
CA GLY A 268 26.24 10.46 7.74
C GLY A 268 25.08 9.52 8.01
N VAL A 269 24.00 9.69 7.26
CA VAL A 269 22.80 8.85 7.34
C VAL A 269 22.48 8.30 5.96
N LEU A 270 22.31 6.99 5.89
CA LEU A 270 21.89 6.22 4.72
C LEU A 270 20.51 5.62 4.99
N VAL A 271 19.55 5.93 4.13
CA VAL A 271 18.21 5.35 4.18
C VAL A 271 18.08 4.21 3.16
N ILE A 272 17.57 3.07 3.63
CA ILE A 272 17.50 1.82 2.86
C ILE A 272 16.06 1.31 2.88
N PRO A 273 15.42 1.07 1.72
CA PRO A 273 14.15 0.38 1.66
C PRO A 273 14.38 -1.10 1.97
N GLU A 274 13.52 -1.66 2.79
CA GLU A 274 13.50 -3.08 3.12
C GLU A 274 13.52 -4.00 1.88
N GLY A 275 12.84 -3.60 0.80
CA GLY A 275 12.76 -4.34 -0.46
C GLY A 275 14.00 -4.32 -1.34
N LEU A 276 15.10 -3.72 -0.88
CA LEU A 276 16.29 -3.53 -1.69
C LEU A 276 16.87 -4.88 -2.18
N ILE A 277 16.86 -5.92 -1.35
CA ILE A 277 17.43 -7.22 -1.69
C ILE A 277 16.73 -7.87 -2.90
N GLU A 278 15.40 -7.73 -3.01
CA GLU A 278 14.65 -8.23 -4.17
C GLU A 278 14.95 -7.43 -5.45
N SER A 279 15.46 -6.21 -5.32
CA SER A 279 15.76 -5.33 -6.45
C SER A 279 17.14 -5.60 -7.03
N ILE A 280 18.04 -6.21 -6.26
CA ILE A 280 19.37 -6.62 -6.70
C ILE A 280 19.25 -7.91 -7.52
N PRO A 281 19.60 -7.92 -8.83
CA PRO A 281 19.34 -9.08 -9.70
C PRO A 281 19.95 -10.39 -9.20
N GLU A 282 21.15 -10.33 -8.65
CA GLU A 282 21.89 -11.50 -8.16
C GLU A 282 21.31 -12.10 -6.89
N MET A 283 20.92 -11.24 -5.95
CA MET A 283 20.23 -11.65 -4.74
C MET A 283 18.84 -12.19 -5.08
N TYR A 284 18.13 -11.56 -6.00
CA TYR A 284 16.82 -12.03 -6.47
C TYR A 284 16.92 -13.44 -7.06
N ALA A 285 17.90 -13.70 -7.94
CA ALA A 285 18.11 -15.03 -8.51
C ALA A 285 18.44 -16.09 -7.45
N LEU A 286 19.33 -15.78 -6.50
CA LEU A 286 19.64 -16.66 -5.37
C LEU A 286 18.40 -16.99 -4.54
N ILE A 287 17.59 -15.98 -4.21
CA ILE A 287 16.34 -16.16 -3.47
C ILE A 287 15.36 -17.05 -4.25
N GLN A 288 15.24 -16.89 -5.57
CA GLN A 288 14.38 -17.75 -6.39
C GLN A 288 14.86 -19.21 -6.38
N GLU A 289 16.16 -19.47 -6.48
CA GLU A 289 16.70 -20.83 -6.40
C GLU A 289 16.41 -21.47 -5.03
N ILE A 290 16.67 -20.75 -3.94
CA ILE A 290 16.39 -21.22 -2.57
C ILE A 290 14.90 -21.53 -2.38
N ASN A 291 14.01 -20.72 -2.96
CA ASN A 291 12.56 -20.95 -2.93
C ASN A 291 12.15 -22.24 -3.64
N ILE A 292 12.75 -22.52 -4.79
CA ILE A 292 12.47 -23.74 -5.55
C ILE A 292 12.88 -24.96 -4.72
N LEU A 293 14.02 -24.89 -4.04
CA LEU A 293 14.51 -25.97 -3.17
C LEU A 293 13.60 -26.18 -1.94
N HIS A 294 13.15 -25.11 -1.29
CA HIS A 294 12.15 -25.18 -0.21
C HIS A 294 10.86 -25.83 -0.67
N ASN A 295 10.31 -25.39 -1.82
CA ASN A 295 9.10 -25.97 -2.39
C ASN A 295 9.26 -27.46 -2.77
N SER A 296 10.49 -27.92 -2.97
CA SER A 296 10.82 -29.32 -3.24
C SER A 296 11.09 -30.13 -1.96
N ASN A 297 10.93 -29.53 -0.77
CA ASN A 297 11.20 -30.10 0.56
C ASN A 297 12.65 -30.62 0.73
N VAL A 298 13.63 -29.94 0.14
CA VAL A 298 15.04 -30.26 0.34
C VAL A 298 15.45 -29.86 1.77
N PRO A 299 16.11 -30.75 2.55
CA PRO A 299 16.60 -30.40 3.88
C PRO A 299 17.58 -29.22 3.85
N VAL A 300 17.53 -28.35 4.86
CA VAL A 300 18.36 -27.13 4.94
C VAL A 300 19.86 -27.41 4.81
N ALA A 301 20.33 -28.54 5.37
CA ALA A 301 21.73 -28.95 5.30
C ALA A 301 22.22 -29.27 3.88
N GLU A 302 21.31 -29.66 2.97
CA GLU A 302 21.62 -30.06 1.61
C GLU A 302 21.34 -28.95 0.58
N MET A 303 20.65 -27.87 0.97
CA MET A 303 20.30 -26.81 0.04
C MET A 303 21.54 -26.14 -0.59
N SER A 304 22.59 -25.89 0.19
CA SER A 304 23.79 -25.20 -0.31
C SER A 304 24.56 -25.99 -1.38
N SER A 305 24.43 -27.33 -1.42
CA SER A 305 25.10 -28.16 -2.44
C SER A 305 24.28 -28.31 -3.72
N GLN A 306 22.98 -27.99 -3.68
CA GLN A 306 22.08 -28.05 -4.84
C GLN A 306 21.90 -26.71 -5.56
N LEU A 307 22.48 -25.62 -5.03
CA LEU A 307 22.49 -24.32 -5.68
C LEU A 307 23.33 -24.34 -6.96
N SER A 308 22.98 -23.49 -7.92
CA SER A 308 23.82 -23.27 -9.09
C SER A 308 25.22 -22.79 -8.69
N PRO A 309 26.28 -23.04 -9.49
CA PRO A 309 27.64 -22.64 -9.12
C PRO A 309 27.78 -21.15 -8.78
N TRP A 310 27.00 -20.31 -9.47
CA TRP A 310 27.00 -18.87 -9.24
C TRP A 310 26.22 -18.49 -7.98
N ALA A 311 25.03 -19.07 -7.76
CA ALA A 311 24.27 -18.86 -6.53
C ALA A 311 25.05 -19.37 -5.29
N ALA A 312 25.74 -20.49 -5.40
CA ALA A 312 26.60 -21.03 -4.35
C ALA A 312 27.78 -20.09 -4.03
N ALA A 313 28.42 -19.50 -5.04
CA ALA A 313 29.49 -18.54 -4.83
C ALA A 313 28.99 -17.26 -4.13
N LEU A 314 27.85 -16.71 -4.56
CA LEU A 314 27.21 -15.57 -3.89
C LEU A 314 26.82 -15.93 -2.46
N PHE A 315 26.19 -17.09 -2.26
CA PHE A 315 25.82 -17.56 -0.93
C PHE A 315 27.04 -17.69 -0.02
N GLN A 316 28.18 -18.19 -0.52
CA GLN A 316 29.42 -18.27 0.25
C GLN A 316 30.05 -16.91 0.55
N PHE A 317 29.91 -15.94 -0.36
CA PHE A 317 30.35 -14.55 -0.17
C PHE A 317 29.58 -13.83 0.94
N LEU A 318 28.29 -14.16 1.12
CA LEU A 318 27.46 -13.53 2.14
C LEU A 318 27.91 -13.87 3.57
N PRO A 319 27.77 -12.92 4.53
CA PRO A 319 28.09 -13.17 5.93
C PRO A 319 27.29 -14.34 6.53
N PRO A 320 27.84 -15.09 7.50
CA PRO A 320 27.17 -16.25 8.08
C PRO A 320 25.77 -15.99 8.66
N PHE A 321 25.51 -14.79 9.17
CA PHE A 321 24.19 -14.43 9.70
C PHE A 321 23.13 -14.30 8.60
N ILE A 322 23.45 -13.61 7.50
CA ILE A 322 22.57 -13.51 6.31
C ILE A 322 22.33 -14.88 5.67
N ARG A 323 23.36 -15.73 5.63
CA ARG A 323 23.20 -17.11 5.12
C ARG A 323 22.17 -17.90 5.93
N ARG A 324 22.16 -17.74 7.26
CA ARG A 324 21.15 -18.37 8.12
C ARG A 324 19.77 -17.80 7.84
N GLU A 325 19.64 -16.48 7.78
CA GLU A 325 18.37 -15.80 7.47
C GLU A 325 17.77 -16.24 6.14
N LEU A 326 18.59 -16.39 5.10
CA LEU A 326 18.16 -16.87 3.77
C LEU A 326 17.68 -18.33 3.77
N LEU A 327 18.21 -19.16 4.67
CA LEU A 327 17.90 -20.59 4.77
C LEU A 327 16.74 -20.92 5.71
N LEU A 328 16.27 -19.96 6.52
CA LEU A 328 15.14 -20.19 7.42
C LEU A 328 13.88 -20.51 6.61
N HIS A 329 13.21 -21.61 6.98
CA HIS A 329 12.00 -22.06 6.31
C HIS A 329 10.90 -21.02 6.48
N GLN A 330 10.21 -20.73 5.39
CA GLN A 330 9.03 -19.88 5.38
C GLN A 330 7.87 -20.61 6.05
N GLU A 331 7.71 -20.43 7.36
CA GLU A 331 6.36 -20.52 7.91
C GLU A 331 5.62 -19.25 7.48
N SER A 332 4.34 -19.39 7.14
CA SER A 332 3.43 -18.27 6.91
C SER A 332 3.46 -17.32 8.11
N ASP A 333 4.35 -16.32 8.06
CA ASP A 333 4.59 -15.20 8.98
C ASP A 333 4.21 -15.42 10.47
N ASN A 334 4.51 -16.58 11.07
CA ASN A 334 4.52 -16.76 12.52
C ASN A 334 5.78 -16.12 13.12
N SER A 335 5.83 -14.79 13.18
CA SER A 335 6.84 -14.06 13.97
C SER A 335 6.17 -13.32 15.13
N ALA A 336 5.76 -14.12 16.10
CA ALA A 336 5.91 -13.77 17.51
C ALA A 336 6.91 -14.75 18.15
N GLN A 337 8.12 -14.85 17.59
CA GLN A 337 9.25 -15.50 18.24
C GLN A 337 10.51 -14.69 18.03
N LEU A 338 10.68 -13.70 18.91
CA LEU A 338 11.98 -13.14 19.28
C LEU A 338 12.09 -13.25 20.80
N SER A 339 11.91 -14.47 21.31
CA SER A 339 12.22 -14.87 22.68
C SER A 339 12.11 -16.38 22.78
N GLN A 340 13.19 -17.10 22.47
CA GLN A 340 13.61 -18.36 23.12
C GLN A 340 14.82 -18.94 22.37
N VAL A 341 16.00 -18.48 22.76
CA VAL A 341 17.11 -19.40 22.98
C VAL A 341 16.82 -20.03 24.33
N CYS A 342 16.18 -21.21 24.33
CA CYS A 342 16.20 -22.17 25.43
C CYS A 342 15.60 -23.48 24.91
N ASP A 343 16.37 -24.56 25.08
CA ASP A 343 16.06 -25.94 24.69
C ASP A 343 14.67 -26.40 25.14
N SER A 344 13.96 -27.15 24.29
CA SER A 344 13.37 -28.47 24.60
C SER A 344 12.50 -29.01 23.45
N GLU A 345 12.53 -30.33 23.34
CA GLU A 345 11.97 -31.20 22.31
C GLU A 345 10.43 -31.29 22.34
N CYS A 346 9.75 -31.30 21.18
CA CYS A 346 8.90 -32.42 20.74
C CYS A 346 8.16 -32.14 19.40
N PRO A 347 7.73 -33.19 18.65
CA PRO A 347 7.41 -33.11 17.23
C PRO A 347 5.92 -33.31 16.85
N THR A 348 5.67 -33.13 15.55
CA THR A 348 4.55 -33.60 14.70
C THR A 348 3.29 -32.73 14.57
N THR A 349 2.97 -32.30 13.34
CA THR A 349 1.77 -32.75 12.58
C THR A 349 1.76 -32.20 11.13
N THR A 350 1.84 -33.14 10.18
CA THR A 350 1.30 -33.23 8.81
C THR A 350 0.90 -31.96 8.02
N GLN A 351 1.76 -31.57 7.06
CA GLN A 351 1.48 -30.59 5.99
C GLN A 351 0.56 -31.14 4.89
N SER A 352 -0.43 -30.34 4.48
CA SER A 352 -1.21 -30.55 3.27
C SER A 352 -0.78 -29.59 2.16
N LYS A 353 -0.85 -30.09 0.93
CA LYS A 353 -0.06 -29.71 -0.25
C LYS A 353 -0.68 -28.58 -1.09
N LEU A 354 0.23 -27.95 -1.85
CA LEU A 354 0.09 -27.40 -3.20
C LEU A 354 -0.34 -25.94 -3.37
N ASN A 355 0.50 -25.21 -4.12
CA ASN A 355 0.38 -23.86 -4.67
C ASN A 355 0.78 -22.67 -3.77
N VAL A 356 2.09 -22.51 -3.58
CA VAL A 356 2.68 -21.28 -3.02
C VAL A 356 3.89 -20.85 -3.85
N ILE A 357 3.68 -20.24 -5.01
CA ILE A 357 4.78 -19.61 -5.79
C ILE A 357 4.72 -18.08 -5.67
N ILE A 358 3.53 -17.50 -5.43
CA ILE A 358 3.34 -16.03 -5.40
C ILE A 358 3.24 -15.48 -3.96
N GLY A 359 2.93 -16.33 -2.96
CA GLY A 359 2.95 -15.94 -1.54
C GLY A 359 4.35 -15.93 -0.92
N VAL A 360 5.29 -16.64 -1.53
CA VAL A 360 6.61 -16.99 -0.97
C VAL A 360 7.70 -15.96 -1.30
N ILE A 361 7.61 -15.28 -2.46
CA ILE A 361 8.56 -14.20 -2.82
C ILE A 361 8.40 -12.99 -1.88
N VAL A 362 7.22 -12.84 -1.28
CA VAL A 362 6.76 -11.68 -0.51
C VAL A 362 7.32 -11.57 0.91
N SER A 363 7.80 -12.67 1.52
CA SER A 363 8.22 -12.71 2.93
C SER A 363 9.73 -12.48 3.17
N TYR A 364 10.59 -12.51 2.14
CA TYR A 364 12.04 -12.33 2.32
C TYR A 364 12.44 -10.94 2.81
N CYS A 365 11.65 -9.93 2.47
CA CYS A 365 11.93 -8.53 2.82
C CYS A 365 12.03 -8.30 4.34
N PHE A 366 11.26 -9.04 5.17
CA PHE A 366 11.16 -8.75 6.60
C PHE A 366 12.25 -9.40 7.46
N GLN A 367 12.79 -10.54 7.03
CA GLN A 367 13.73 -11.33 7.82
C GLN A 367 15.19 -11.01 7.54
N ILE A 368 15.50 -10.42 6.37
CA ILE A 368 16.88 -10.11 6.01
C ILE A 368 17.25 -8.74 6.56
N ASP A 369 18.22 -8.71 7.47
CA ASP A 369 18.75 -7.48 8.04
C ASP A 369 19.68 -6.78 7.03
N THR A 370 19.06 -6.20 6.00
CA THR A 370 19.71 -5.57 4.84
C THR A 370 20.65 -4.43 5.24
N GLU A 371 20.29 -3.65 6.24
CA GLU A 371 21.11 -2.62 6.85
C GLU A 371 22.39 -3.20 7.47
N GLN A 372 22.30 -4.36 8.12
CA GLN A 372 23.45 -5.02 8.74
C GLN A 372 24.35 -5.66 7.69
N LEU A 373 23.76 -6.27 6.65
CA LEU A 373 24.49 -6.77 5.48
C LEU A 373 25.32 -5.65 4.84
N LEU A 374 24.67 -4.53 4.50
CA LEU A 374 25.35 -3.41 3.86
C LEU A 374 26.39 -2.78 4.78
N ALA A 375 26.08 -2.58 6.07
CA ALA A 375 27.03 -2.03 7.03
C ALA A 375 28.28 -2.90 7.17
N HIS A 376 28.13 -4.23 7.24
CA HIS A 376 29.23 -5.18 7.35
C HIS A 376 30.12 -5.20 6.09
N LEU A 377 29.50 -5.22 4.91
CA LEU A 377 30.24 -5.24 3.65
C LEU A 377 30.93 -3.90 3.35
N VAL A 378 30.30 -2.77 3.69
CA VAL A 378 30.91 -1.45 3.62
C VAL A 378 32.09 -1.35 4.60
N GLU A 379 31.95 -1.81 5.83
CA GLU A 379 33.07 -1.82 6.79
C GLU A 379 34.27 -2.63 6.25
N THR A 380 33.99 -3.80 5.66
CA THR A 380 35.03 -4.66 5.05
C THR A 380 35.73 -3.96 3.88
N GLU A 381 34.98 -3.33 2.98
CA GLU A 381 35.55 -2.58 1.84
C GLU A 381 36.30 -1.32 2.30
N MET A 382 35.82 -0.61 3.33
CA MET A 382 36.51 0.55 3.91
C MET A 382 37.83 0.16 4.58
N ILE A 383 37.89 -0.98 5.28
CA ILE A 383 39.13 -1.53 5.83
C ILE A 383 40.12 -1.85 4.70
N LYS A 384 39.63 -2.45 3.60
CA LYS A 384 40.45 -2.73 2.42
C LYS A 384 41.00 -1.44 1.79
N ARG A 385 40.15 -0.44 1.56
CA ARG A 385 40.55 0.90 1.05
C ARG A 385 41.58 1.59 1.95
N THR A 386 41.47 1.40 3.27
CA THR A 386 42.44 1.93 4.24
C THR A 386 43.80 1.24 4.10
N LYS A 387 43.82 -0.09 3.97
CA LYS A 387 45.06 -0.87 3.76
C LYS A 387 45.74 -0.52 2.43
N GLU A 388 44.96 -0.23 1.40
CA GLU A 388 45.43 0.20 0.08
C GLU A 388 45.86 1.68 0.04
N GLY A 389 45.65 2.45 1.11
CA GLY A 389 45.96 3.88 1.16
C GLY A 389 45.01 4.79 0.36
N ARG A 390 43.91 4.24 -0.19
CA ARG A 390 42.87 4.99 -0.91
C ARG A 390 42.00 5.83 0.02
N TYR A 391 41.78 5.36 1.25
CA TYR A 391 41.02 6.07 2.27
C TYR A 391 41.94 6.59 3.38
N LYS A 392 41.92 7.91 3.61
CA LYS A 392 42.73 8.61 4.62
C LYS A 392 41.91 9.18 5.78
N GLY A 393 40.63 8.86 5.85
CA GLY A 393 39.73 9.35 6.88
C GLY A 393 39.84 8.59 8.21
N ARG A 394 38.97 8.91 9.16
CA ARG A 394 38.86 8.20 10.45
C ARG A 394 38.35 6.78 10.26
N LYS A 395 38.58 5.91 11.25
CA LYS A 395 38.01 4.56 11.27
C LYS A 395 36.50 4.63 11.05
N PHE A 396 36.01 3.92 10.04
CA PHE A 396 34.59 3.80 9.76
C PHE A 396 33.88 3.09 10.91
N SER A 397 32.73 3.62 11.33
CA SER A 397 31.87 3.04 12.36
C SER A 397 30.42 3.17 11.92
N SER A 398 29.72 2.05 11.86
CA SER A 398 28.31 1.98 11.47
C SER A 398 27.40 1.77 12.67
N VAL A 399 26.18 2.29 12.59
CA VAL A 399 25.07 2.02 13.53
C VAL A 399 23.84 1.67 12.71
N CYS A 400 23.17 0.57 13.04
CA CYS A 400 22.01 0.09 12.28
C CYS A 400 20.70 0.37 13.03
N HIS A 401 19.68 0.82 12.30
CA HIS A 401 18.33 1.00 12.81
C HIS A 401 17.31 0.40 11.84
N PHE A 402 16.23 -0.16 12.39
CA PHE A 402 15.07 -0.57 11.62
C PHE A 402 13.82 0.15 12.13
N PHE A 403 13.23 0.99 11.29
CA PHE A 403 11.98 1.69 11.60
C PHE A 403 10.82 1.16 10.77
N GLY A 404 9.68 0.98 11.44
CA GLY A 404 8.42 0.62 10.80
C GLY A 404 7.39 0.04 11.75
N TYR A 405 7.79 -0.85 12.66
CA TYR A 405 6.90 -1.39 13.69
C TYR A 405 6.34 -0.30 14.61
N GLN A 406 7.13 0.74 14.92
CA GLN A 406 6.67 1.87 15.72
C GLN A 406 5.65 2.73 14.96
N ALA A 407 5.80 2.84 13.64
CA ALA A 407 4.95 3.70 12.80
C ALA A 407 3.59 3.06 12.49
N ARG A 408 3.51 1.74 12.28
CA ARG A 408 2.26 1.06 11.89
C ARG A 408 1.16 1.06 12.96
N GLY A 409 1.52 1.29 14.23
CA GLY A 409 0.59 1.37 15.37
C GLY A 409 0.37 2.80 15.87
N SER A 410 0.93 3.80 15.17
CA SER A 410 0.81 5.20 15.57
C SER A 410 -0.60 5.74 15.37
N THR A 411 -0.93 6.79 16.11
CA THR A 411 -2.18 7.55 15.93
C THR A 411 -2.21 8.16 14.53
N PRO A 412 -3.26 7.90 13.72
CA PRO A 412 -3.37 8.42 12.37
C PRO A 412 -3.41 9.95 12.34
N SER A 413 -2.74 10.55 11.36
CA SER A 413 -2.81 12.00 11.10
C SER A 413 -4.24 12.45 10.76
N ASN A 414 -4.51 13.76 10.81
CA ASN A 414 -5.80 14.31 10.37
C ASN A 414 -6.13 13.87 8.93
N PHE A 415 -5.15 13.90 8.03
CA PHE A 415 -5.32 13.46 6.64
C PHE A 415 -5.76 12.00 6.54
N ASP A 416 -5.07 11.06 7.22
CA ASP A 416 -5.45 9.65 7.19
C ASP A 416 -6.78 9.38 7.90
N CYS A 417 -7.10 10.14 8.96
CA CYS A 417 -8.40 10.09 9.64
C CYS A 417 -9.55 10.45 8.69
N ASP A 418 -9.44 11.60 8.02
CA ASP A 418 -10.45 12.14 7.11
C ASP A 418 -10.58 11.24 5.87
N TYR A 419 -9.45 10.82 5.30
CA TYR A 419 -9.43 9.97 4.12
C TYR A 419 -10.06 8.59 4.40
N ALA A 420 -9.68 7.95 5.51
CA ALA A 420 -10.25 6.68 5.93
C ALA A 420 -11.76 6.77 6.17
N TYR A 421 -12.19 7.80 6.90
CA TYR A 421 -13.60 8.01 7.20
C TYR A 421 -14.42 8.23 5.91
N ALA A 422 -13.90 9.03 4.96
CA ALA A 422 -14.55 9.22 3.67
C ALA A 422 -14.70 7.91 2.89
N LEU A 423 -13.63 7.09 2.81
CA LEU A 423 -13.67 5.79 2.14
C LEU A 423 -14.67 4.81 2.75
N GLY A 424 -14.80 4.81 4.08
CA GLY A 424 -15.81 4.03 4.79
C GLY A 424 -17.24 4.40 4.38
N ARG A 425 -17.54 5.70 4.30
CA ARG A 425 -18.84 6.20 3.83
C ARG A 425 -19.12 5.85 2.37
N ILE A 426 -18.13 6.02 1.50
CA ILE A 426 -18.23 5.68 0.06
C ILE A 426 -18.56 4.19 -0.11
N SER A 427 -17.93 3.32 0.68
CA SER A 427 -18.14 1.87 0.63
C SER A 427 -19.60 1.49 0.85
N LEU A 428 -20.29 2.17 1.78
CA LEU A 428 -21.73 1.94 1.96
C LEU A 428 -22.53 2.39 0.74
N HIS A 429 -22.28 3.59 0.23
CA HIS A 429 -23.02 4.12 -0.91
C HIS A 429 -22.92 3.18 -2.12
N MET A 430 -21.75 2.57 -2.33
CA MET A 430 -21.53 1.56 -3.37
C MET A 430 -22.40 0.31 -3.14
N ILE A 431 -22.43 -0.21 -1.90
CA ILE A 431 -23.25 -1.38 -1.54
C ILE A 431 -24.75 -1.07 -1.71
N ALA A 432 -25.20 0.11 -1.27
CA ALA A 432 -26.60 0.53 -1.37
C ALA A 432 -27.08 0.66 -2.83
N VAL A 433 -26.19 1.06 -3.75
CA VAL A 433 -26.46 1.10 -5.20
C VAL A 433 -26.36 -0.28 -5.85
N GLY A 434 -25.76 -1.26 -5.16
CA GLY A 434 -25.60 -2.64 -5.64
C GLY A 434 -24.33 -2.90 -6.44
N LEU A 435 -23.31 -2.02 -6.33
CA LEU A 435 -22.01 -2.18 -6.98
C LEU A 435 -21.16 -3.25 -6.27
N THR A 436 -20.52 -4.14 -7.03
CA THR A 436 -19.64 -5.19 -6.52
C THR A 436 -18.38 -5.30 -7.38
N GLY A 437 -17.25 -5.66 -6.77
CA GLY A 437 -15.96 -5.71 -7.47
C GLY A 437 -15.35 -4.33 -7.73
N TYR A 438 -15.71 -3.34 -6.90
CA TYR A 438 -15.19 -1.98 -6.97
C TYR A 438 -14.38 -1.65 -5.71
N MET A 439 -13.49 -0.68 -5.85
CA MET A 439 -12.72 -0.05 -4.79
C MET A 439 -13.28 1.34 -4.51
N ALA A 440 -13.42 1.71 -3.24
CA ALA A 440 -13.70 3.08 -2.84
C ALA A 440 -12.45 3.95 -3.10
N THR A 441 -12.62 5.11 -3.75
CA THR A 441 -11.51 6.03 -4.03
C THR A 441 -11.91 7.48 -3.83
N VAL A 442 -10.93 8.35 -3.60
CA VAL A 442 -11.10 9.80 -3.51
C VAL A 442 -10.01 10.46 -4.35
N ALA A 443 -10.40 11.45 -5.14
CA ALA A 443 -9.49 12.29 -5.93
C ALA A 443 -9.37 13.70 -5.34
N ASN A 444 -8.33 14.41 -5.74
CA ASN A 444 -7.93 15.73 -5.23
C ASN A 444 -7.50 15.70 -3.76
N LEU A 445 -6.78 14.67 -3.34
CA LEU A 445 -6.35 14.53 -1.94
C LEU A 445 -5.35 15.60 -1.52
N LYS A 446 -4.65 16.25 -2.47
CA LYS A 446 -3.81 17.42 -2.21
C LYS A 446 -4.60 18.65 -1.75
N ASP A 447 -5.88 18.76 -2.10
CA ASP A 447 -6.74 19.90 -1.78
C ASP A 447 -7.42 19.73 -0.40
N PRO A 448 -7.99 20.79 0.17
CA PRO A 448 -8.84 20.69 1.37
C PRO A 448 -10.01 19.71 1.20
N VAL A 449 -10.50 19.13 2.30
CA VAL A 449 -11.51 18.05 2.30
C VAL A 449 -12.80 18.44 1.58
N ASP A 450 -13.20 19.71 1.59
CA ASP A 450 -14.38 20.22 0.87
C ASP A 450 -14.27 20.12 -0.66
N LYS A 451 -13.06 19.96 -1.20
CA LYS A 451 -12.79 19.81 -2.64
C LYS A 451 -12.56 18.37 -3.07
N TRP A 452 -12.56 17.42 -2.14
CA TRP A 452 -12.35 16.02 -2.43
C TRP A 452 -13.49 15.46 -3.29
N ARG A 453 -13.13 14.67 -4.30
CA ARG A 453 -14.09 14.03 -5.20
C ARG A 453 -14.18 12.54 -4.89
N CYS A 454 -15.28 12.13 -4.29
CA CYS A 454 -15.57 10.74 -3.98
C CYS A 454 -15.92 9.95 -5.26
N ALA A 455 -15.30 8.80 -5.46
CA ALA A 455 -15.53 7.95 -6.62
C ALA A 455 -15.44 6.45 -6.28
N ALA A 456 -15.75 5.62 -7.27
CA ALA A 456 -15.60 4.17 -7.20
C ALA A 456 -14.86 3.69 -8.45
N ALA A 457 -13.82 2.89 -8.27
CA ALA A 457 -13.00 2.36 -9.36
C ALA A 457 -13.16 0.83 -9.47
N PRO A 458 -13.39 0.26 -10.66
CA PRO A 458 -13.52 -1.18 -10.81
C PRO A 458 -12.17 -1.86 -10.51
N LEU A 459 -12.17 -2.89 -9.64
CA LEU A 459 -10.95 -3.58 -9.24
C LEU A 459 -10.20 -4.18 -10.44
N THR A 460 -10.94 -4.69 -11.41
CA THR A 460 -10.41 -5.29 -12.64
C THR A 460 -9.62 -4.32 -13.51
N ALA A 461 -9.91 -3.01 -13.49
CA ALA A 461 -9.16 -2.01 -14.24
C ALA A 461 -7.75 -1.78 -13.66
N MET A 462 -7.49 -2.21 -12.43
CA MET A 462 -6.19 -2.12 -11.76
C MET A 462 -5.41 -3.45 -11.80
N MET A 463 -5.98 -4.50 -12.39
CA MET A 463 -5.37 -5.83 -12.43
C MET A 463 -4.56 -6.02 -13.71
N SER A 464 -3.47 -6.78 -13.61
CA SER A 464 -2.74 -7.27 -14.77
C SER A 464 -2.22 -8.68 -14.55
N VAL A 465 -1.92 -9.37 -15.66
CA VAL A 465 -1.37 -10.73 -15.63
C VAL A 465 0.13 -10.66 -15.84
N LYS A 466 0.93 -10.99 -14.82
CA LYS A 466 2.37 -11.19 -15.00
C LYS A 466 2.63 -12.53 -15.68
N ARG A 467 3.21 -12.48 -16.88
CA ARG A 467 3.77 -13.65 -17.56
C ARG A 467 5.12 -13.97 -16.91
N HIS A 468 5.24 -15.16 -16.33
CA HIS A 468 6.51 -15.64 -15.79
C HIS A 468 7.26 -16.35 -16.93
N LEU A 469 8.50 -15.93 -17.21
CA LEU A 469 9.37 -16.62 -18.16
C LEU A 469 10.04 -17.82 -17.46
N ARG A 470 9.57 -19.03 -17.81
CA ARG A 470 10.21 -20.38 -17.82
C ARG A 470 9.95 -21.41 -16.70
N GLY A 471 9.85 -22.65 -17.22
CA GLY A 471 9.84 -23.99 -16.60
C GLY A 471 9.12 -24.96 -17.59
N PRO A 472 9.71 -26.10 -18.02
CA PRO A 472 8.99 -27.04 -18.89
C PRO A 472 7.84 -27.68 -18.08
N GLY A 473 6.60 -27.34 -18.40
CA GLY A 473 5.39 -27.93 -17.78
C GLY A 473 4.58 -27.01 -16.85
N ALA A 474 4.96 -25.74 -16.65
CA ALA A 474 4.15 -24.78 -15.87
C ALA A 474 3.06 -24.12 -16.74
N ILE A 475 1.85 -23.95 -16.19
CA ILE A 475 0.70 -23.35 -16.88
C ILE A 475 1.07 -21.93 -17.39
N PRO A 476 0.76 -21.55 -18.64
CA PRO A 476 1.34 -20.37 -19.29
C PRO A 476 0.81 -18.99 -18.81
N ILE A 477 -0.17 -18.95 -17.90
CA ILE A 477 -0.94 -17.75 -17.56
C ILE A 477 -0.88 -17.50 -16.06
N GLY A 478 -0.24 -16.40 -15.66
CA GLY A 478 -0.27 -15.95 -14.26
C GLY A 478 -1.70 -15.60 -13.82
N ARG A 479 -1.99 -15.74 -12.52
CA ARG A 479 -3.29 -15.32 -11.97
C ARG A 479 -3.43 -13.79 -12.09
N PRO A 480 -4.58 -13.26 -12.55
CA PRO A 480 -4.83 -11.83 -12.52
C PRO A 480 -4.73 -11.29 -11.09
N SER A 481 -3.94 -10.24 -10.90
CA SER A 481 -3.79 -9.57 -9.61
C SER A 481 -3.51 -8.09 -9.80
N ILE A 482 -3.80 -7.30 -8.77
CA ILE A 482 -3.28 -5.94 -8.65
C ILE A 482 -1.80 -6.05 -8.28
N HIS A 483 -0.97 -5.18 -8.84
CA HIS A 483 0.47 -5.19 -8.57
C HIS A 483 0.88 -3.93 -7.81
N PRO A 484 1.89 -4.02 -6.93
CA PRO A 484 2.50 -2.84 -6.34
C PRO A 484 3.04 -1.93 -7.43
N SER A 485 2.72 -0.64 -7.35
CA SER A 485 3.23 0.39 -8.23
C SER A 485 4.63 0.81 -7.78
N PRO A 486 5.66 0.75 -8.64
CA PRO A 486 6.99 1.24 -8.31
C PRO A 486 7.01 2.78 -8.29
N ILE A 487 8.07 3.37 -7.73
CA ILE A 487 8.34 4.81 -7.90
C ILE A 487 8.53 5.14 -9.39
N ASP A 488 7.92 6.24 -9.84
CA ASP A 488 8.18 6.79 -11.16
C ASP A 488 9.51 7.56 -11.19
N LEU A 489 10.55 6.92 -11.73
CA LEU A 489 11.88 7.52 -11.91
C LEU A 489 11.93 8.64 -12.98
N LYS A 490 10.79 8.93 -13.63
CA LYS A 490 10.60 10.10 -14.51
C LYS A 490 9.69 11.16 -13.90
N GLY A 491 9.17 10.91 -12.70
CA GLY A 491 8.25 11.79 -12.00
C GLY A 491 8.95 13.03 -11.43
N LYS A 492 8.21 14.13 -11.32
CA LYS A 492 8.68 15.41 -10.77
C LYS A 492 9.27 15.30 -9.37
N ALA A 493 8.69 14.43 -8.53
CA ALA A 493 9.19 14.20 -7.18
C ALA A 493 10.61 13.60 -7.21
N TYR A 494 10.87 12.64 -8.11
CA TYR A 494 12.19 12.02 -8.23
C TYR A 494 13.21 13.00 -8.84
N GLU A 495 12.78 13.80 -9.83
CA GLU A 495 13.59 14.87 -10.39
C GLU A 495 14.06 15.86 -9.32
N LEU A 496 13.16 16.31 -8.43
CA LEU A 496 13.50 17.19 -7.31
C LEU A 496 14.55 16.58 -6.37
N LEU A 497 14.43 15.28 -6.06
CA LEU A 497 15.43 14.58 -5.23
C LEU A 497 16.76 14.49 -5.97
N ARG A 498 16.75 14.11 -7.24
CA ARG A 498 17.94 13.91 -8.07
C ARG A 498 18.76 15.19 -8.23
N GLU A 499 18.10 16.33 -8.44
CA GLU A 499 18.77 17.64 -8.52
C GLU A 499 19.53 18.00 -7.24
N LYS A 500 19.00 17.60 -6.07
CA LYS A 500 19.58 17.91 -4.76
C LYS A 500 20.49 16.83 -4.20
N ALA A 501 20.51 15.63 -4.80
CA ALA A 501 21.20 14.46 -4.27
C ALA A 501 22.69 14.72 -3.98
N SER A 502 23.41 15.38 -4.89
CA SER A 502 24.83 15.71 -4.68
C SER A 502 25.05 16.68 -3.52
N SER A 503 24.13 17.63 -3.33
CA SER A 503 24.20 18.55 -2.20
C SER A 503 23.86 17.84 -0.88
N PHE A 504 22.81 17.01 -0.84
CA PHE A 504 22.50 16.21 0.36
C PHE A 504 23.63 15.26 0.76
N LEU A 505 24.35 14.71 -0.22
CA LEU A 505 25.49 13.84 0.02
C LEU A 505 26.65 14.56 0.72
N LEU A 506 27.03 15.75 0.24
CA LEU A 506 28.22 16.46 0.70
C LEU A 506 27.94 17.42 1.86
N ASP A 507 26.77 18.05 1.84
CA ASP A 507 26.33 19.03 2.83
C ASP A 507 25.43 18.37 3.89
N ASP A 508 25.35 18.99 5.07
CA ASP A 508 24.51 18.49 6.16
C ASP A 508 23.20 19.29 6.23
N PHE A 509 22.45 19.31 5.12
CA PHE A 509 21.17 20.02 4.98
C PHE A 509 19.98 19.23 5.54
N TYR A 510 20.18 18.60 6.70
CA TYR A 510 19.13 17.83 7.35
C TYR A 510 17.94 18.71 7.72
N ARG A 511 16.74 18.17 7.51
CA ARG A 511 15.49 18.77 7.97
C ARG A 511 14.94 17.96 9.13
N THR A 512 14.36 18.67 10.09
CA THR A 512 13.80 18.07 11.31
C THR A 512 12.27 18.27 11.33
N PRO A 513 11.51 17.42 10.61
CA PRO A 513 10.07 17.38 10.82
C PRO A 513 9.77 17.04 12.28
N GLY A 514 8.88 17.83 12.89
CA GLY A 514 8.39 17.56 14.24
C GLY A 514 7.47 16.33 14.28
N GLY A 515 7.01 15.99 15.49
CA GLY A 515 5.97 14.98 15.64
C GLY A 515 4.65 15.40 15.02
N ILE A 516 3.79 14.42 14.72
CA ILE A 516 2.44 14.67 14.19
C ILE A 516 1.70 15.63 15.11
N GLN A 517 1.19 16.73 14.54
CA GLN A 517 0.32 17.68 15.21
C GLN A 517 -1.12 17.43 14.77
N PHE A 518 -2.07 17.52 15.68
CA PHE A 518 -3.50 17.37 15.41
C PHE A 518 -4.24 18.72 15.40
N GLU A 519 -3.63 19.73 16.01
CA GLU A 519 -4.14 21.09 16.10
C GLU A 519 -3.06 22.10 15.70
N GLY A 520 -3.49 23.27 15.24
CA GLY A 520 -2.60 24.38 14.90
C GLY A 520 -1.97 24.30 13.51
N PRO A 521 -1.10 25.27 13.17
CA PRO A 521 -0.50 25.35 11.85
C PRO A 521 0.34 24.11 11.52
N GLY A 522 0.03 23.46 10.40
CA GLY A 522 0.76 22.27 9.92
C GLY A 522 0.17 20.93 10.32
N SER A 523 -0.93 20.88 11.09
CA SER A 523 -1.65 19.62 11.39
C SER A 523 -2.14 18.92 10.11
N ASP A 524 -2.54 19.70 9.12
CA ASP A 524 -3.11 19.22 7.86
C ASP A 524 -2.08 19.16 6.73
N ALA A 525 -0.78 19.19 7.07
CA ALA A 525 0.29 18.97 6.11
C ALA A 525 0.15 17.58 5.48
N LYS A 526 0.36 17.49 4.17
CA LYS A 526 0.22 16.27 3.37
C LYS A 526 1.58 15.74 2.94
N PRO A 527 1.69 14.49 2.46
CA PRO A 527 2.94 13.96 1.92
C PRO A 527 3.46 14.82 0.77
N ILE A 528 4.78 15.06 0.74
CA ILE A 528 5.43 15.86 -0.30
C ILE A 528 5.16 15.25 -1.67
N THR A 529 5.29 13.93 -1.80
CA THR A 529 4.97 13.18 -3.02
C THR A 529 3.56 13.46 -3.54
N LEU A 530 2.55 13.51 -2.66
CA LEU A 530 1.16 13.81 -3.03
C LEU A 530 1.00 15.25 -3.51
N THR A 531 1.71 16.21 -2.90
CA THR A 531 1.60 17.63 -3.26
C THR A 531 2.29 18.00 -4.57
N ILE A 532 3.36 17.28 -4.93
CA ILE A 532 4.15 17.54 -6.15
C ILE A 532 3.49 16.89 -7.37
N GLU A 533 2.87 15.74 -7.19
CA GLU A 533 2.23 15.00 -8.27
C GLU A 533 0.83 15.57 -8.57
N ASN A 534 0.66 16.17 -9.75
CA ASN A 534 -0.66 16.54 -10.26
C ASN A 534 -1.24 15.35 -11.03
N GLN A 535 -2.15 14.61 -10.41
CA GLN A 535 -2.85 13.49 -11.04
C GLN A 535 -4.38 13.63 -10.86
N ASP A 536 -5.00 14.70 -11.37
CA ASP A 536 -6.48 14.78 -11.41
C ASP A 536 -7.02 14.04 -12.64
N TYR A 537 -6.78 12.74 -12.71
CA TYR A 537 -7.19 11.91 -13.85
C TYR A 537 -8.71 11.95 -14.09
N MET A 538 -9.50 11.94 -13.01
CA MET A 538 -10.96 12.00 -13.11
C MET A 538 -11.44 13.38 -13.56
N GLY A 539 -10.82 14.45 -13.08
CA GLY A 539 -11.07 15.81 -13.56
C GLY A 539 -10.70 15.99 -15.03
N ASP A 540 -9.59 15.41 -15.49
CA ASP A 540 -9.19 15.43 -16.90
C ASP A 540 -10.22 14.71 -17.79
N ILE A 541 -10.79 13.59 -17.32
CA ILE A 541 -11.91 12.92 -18.00
C ILE A 541 -13.16 13.81 -18.04
N GLU A 542 -13.48 14.51 -16.96
CA GLU A 542 -14.63 15.43 -16.92
C GLU A 542 -14.44 16.62 -17.86
N ILE A 543 -13.24 17.20 -17.91
CA ILE A 543 -12.88 18.26 -18.85
C ILE A 543 -13.05 17.76 -20.29
N LEU A 544 -12.56 16.56 -20.60
CA LEU A 544 -12.75 15.95 -21.92
C LEU A 544 -14.24 15.78 -22.26
N LYS A 545 -15.05 15.27 -21.32
CA LYS A 545 -16.51 15.14 -21.49
C LYS A 545 -17.19 16.49 -21.71
N GLU A 546 -16.74 17.55 -21.02
CA GLU A 546 -17.24 18.91 -21.20
C GLU A 546 -16.96 19.42 -22.63
N TYR A 547 -15.74 19.23 -23.14
CA TYR A 547 -15.40 19.59 -24.52
C TYR A 547 -16.22 18.80 -25.56
N LEU A 548 -16.39 17.49 -25.36
CA LEU A 548 -17.27 16.68 -26.20
C LEU A 548 -18.73 17.17 -26.13
N GLY A 549 -19.18 17.61 -24.95
CA GLY A 549 -20.45 18.28 -24.75
C GLY A 549 -20.57 19.57 -25.55
N LYS A 550 -19.55 20.43 -25.52
CA LYS A 550 -19.48 21.68 -26.32
C LYS A 550 -19.58 21.38 -27.81
N VAL A 551 -18.82 20.42 -28.32
CA VAL A 551 -18.91 19.98 -29.73
C VAL A 551 -20.32 19.50 -30.06
N ARG A 552 -20.92 18.65 -29.22
CA ARG A 552 -22.30 18.18 -29.39
C ARG A 552 -23.31 19.33 -29.40
N THR A 553 -23.09 20.39 -28.62
CA THR A 553 -23.99 21.56 -28.63
C THR A 553 -23.85 22.44 -29.85
N MET A 554 -22.64 22.52 -30.43
CA MET A 554 -22.38 23.28 -31.67
C MET A 554 -22.90 22.54 -32.92
N VAL A 555 -22.81 21.21 -32.93
CA VAL A 555 -23.23 20.36 -34.06
C VAL A 555 -24.68 19.89 -33.89
N LYS A 556 -25.63 20.82 -33.97
CA LYS A 556 -27.09 20.55 -33.93
C LYS A 556 -27.72 20.63 -35.33
N PRO A 557 -28.92 20.05 -35.54
CA PRO A 557 -29.69 20.26 -36.77
C PRO A 557 -29.84 21.77 -37.06
N GLY A 558 -29.34 22.21 -38.22
CA GLY A 558 -29.27 23.63 -38.60
C GLY A 558 -27.88 24.27 -38.55
N CYS A 559 -26.83 23.57 -38.10
CA CYS A 559 -25.45 24.07 -38.18
C CYS A 559 -24.93 24.12 -39.63
N SER A 560 -23.95 24.99 -39.89
CA SER A 560 -23.36 25.13 -41.24
C SER A 560 -22.62 23.86 -41.65
N ARG A 561 -22.59 23.61 -42.95
CA ARG A 561 -21.94 22.41 -43.51
C ARG A 561 -20.41 22.45 -43.32
N GLU A 562 -19.79 23.63 -43.24
CA GLU A 562 -18.35 23.73 -42.92
C GLU A 562 -18.07 23.31 -41.47
N ILE A 563 -18.88 23.77 -40.52
CA ILE A 563 -18.71 23.43 -39.09
C ILE A 563 -18.83 21.92 -38.88
N LEU A 564 -19.84 21.29 -39.52
CA LEU A 564 -20.01 19.84 -39.46
C LEU A 564 -18.80 19.09 -40.03
N LYS A 565 -18.28 19.51 -41.19
CA LYS A 565 -17.10 18.88 -41.81
C LYS A 565 -15.85 19.05 -40.94
N ALA A 566 -15.63 20.23 -40.38
CA ALA A 566 -14.50 20.50 -39.51
C ALA A 566 -14.55 19.64 -38.24
N ALA A 567 -15.71 19.58 -37.57
CA ALA A 567 -15.90 18.76 -36.38
C ALA A 567 -15.65 17.28 -36.65
N ILE A 568 -16.17 16.73 -37.75
CA ILE A 568 -15.93 15.33 -38.14
C ILE A 568 -14.43 15.11 -38.38
N SER A 569 -13.75 15.97 -39.15
CA SER A 569 -12.33 15.82 -39.45
C SER A 569 -11.46 15.85 -38.18
N SER A 570 -11.75 16.76 -37.24
CA SER A 570 -11.04 16.83 -35.97
C SER A 570 -11.28 15.58 -35.11
N MET A 571 -12.52 15.10 -35.03
CA MET A 571 -12.85 13.90 -34.24
C MET A 571 -12.22 12.63 -34.82
N VAL A 572 -12.14 12.50 -36.15
CA VAL A 572 -11.41 11.41 -36.82
C VAL A 572 -9.94 11.46 -36.43
N SER A 573 -9.29 12.62 -36.56
CA SER A 573 -7.88 12.77 -36.19
C SER A 573 -7.61 12.43 -34.72
N VAL A 574 -8.46 12.88 -33.79
CA VAL A 574 -8.34 12.53 -32.37
C VAL A 574 -8.48 11.02 -32.17
N THR A 575 -9.45 10.39 -32.84
CA THR A 575 -9.69 8.95 -32.74
C THR A 575 -8.51 8.14 -33.28
N ASP A 576 -7.92 8.57 -34.40
CA ASP A 576 -6.75 7.92 -35.01
C ASP A 576 -5.53 7.99 -34.09
N VAL A 577 -5.23 9.17 -33.54
CA VAL A 577 -4.14 9.35 -32.58
C VAL A 577 -4.35 8.46 -31.34
N LEU A 578 -5.55 8.47 -30.76
CA LEU A 578 -5.85 7.64 -29.60
C LEU A 578 -5.80 6.14 -29.92
N THR A 579 -6.20 5.74 -31.12
CA THR A 579 -6.11 4.34 -31.57
C THR A 579 -4.65 3.89 -31.63
N VAL A 580 -3.77 4.70 -32.22
CA VAL A 580 -2.33 4.44 -32.24
C VAL A 580 -1.75 4.35 -30.83
N MET A 581 -2.15 5.26 -29.92
CA MET A 581 -1.69 5.25 -28.53
C MET A 581 -2.24 4.06 -27.72
N SER A 582 -3.43 3.56 -28.06
CA SER A 582 -4.10 2.44 -27.37
C SER A 582 -3.53 1.07 -27.74
N HIS A 583 -2.78 0.97 -28.84
CA HIS A 583 -2.08 -0.25 -29.19
C HIS A 583 -0.86 -0.43 -28.28
N PRO A 584 -0.76 -1.56 -27.55
CA PRO A 584 0.40 -1.83 -26.73
C PRO A 584 1.63 -1.89 -27.63
N LEU A 585 2.71 -1.22 -27.22
CA LEU A 585 4.06 -1.26 -27.83
C LEU A 585 4.70 -2.67 -27.87
N ASN A 586 3.91 -3.75 -27.76
CA ASN A 586 4.31 -5.15 -27.79
C ASN A 586 3.63 -5.97 -28.91
N ALA A 587 3.06 -5.33 -29.93
CA ALA A 587 2.80 -6.00 -31.21
C ALA A 587 4.07 -5.87 -32.08
N GLU A 588 4.86 -6.95 -32.12
CA GLU A 588 5.91 -7.26 -33.10
C GLU A 588 6.57 -6.03 -33.77
N LEU A 589 7.61 -5.47 -33.12
CA LEU A 589 8.64 -4.78 -33.88
C LEU A 589 9.30 -5.85 -34.78
N PRO A 590 9.23 -5.75 -36.12
CA PRO A 590 10.01 -6.62 -36.97
C PRO A 590 11.47 -6.37 -36.61
N LEU A 591 12.16 -7.45 -36.21
CA LEU A 591 13.60 -7.49 -36.04
C LEU A 591 14.24 -6.84 -37.26
N TYR A 592 14.77 -5.63 -37.10
CA TYR A 592 15.65 -5.04 -38.10
C TYR A 592 16.91 -5.91 -38.15
N HIS A 593 16.97 -6.76 -39.18
CA HIS A 593 18.18 -7.44 -39.60
C HIS A 593 19.25 -6.38 -39.91
N PHE A 594 20.30 -6.34 -39.09
CA PHE A 594 21.58 -5.81 -39.53
C PHE A 594 22.24 -6.85 -40.43
N LYS A 595 22.45 -6.48 -41.69
CA LYS A 595 23.53 -7.00 -42.53
C LYS A 595 24.84 -6.35 -42.11
#